data_AF-A0AAU7A9L1-F1
#
_entry.id   AF-A0AAU7A9L1-F1
#
_cell.length_a   1.000
_cell.length_b   1.000
_cell.length_c   1.000
_cell.angle_alpha   90.00
_cell.angle_beta   90.00
_cell.angle_gamma   90.00
#
_symmetry.space_group_name_H-M   'P 1'
#
loop_
_entity.id
_entity.type
_entity.pdbx_description
1 polymer ?
#
loop_
_entity_poly.entity_id
_entity_poly.type
_entity_poly.pdbx_seq_one_letter_code
_entity_poly.pdbx_strand_id
1 'polypeptide(L)'
;MKLSHGTFHYSLAVSCALLCFSPVAADEGSVSPSIWEFTIEPKPMIYKSGNVTYGNRLFMLPTDDCGVQIHAWFTSYNKEALKNLEGQDIEMDVVILEGENNYPLMNEAYLEYVLDPSFGDLDLLFSIASFRLGNLNSAETLLNWEDLGATGLQMTAPSDEVFDVPVESWDFSGFRPAVQELLTWCKSNQA
;
A
#
# COMPACT_ATOMS: atom_id res chain seq x y z
N MET A 1 77.48 29.38 18.18
CA MET A 1 78.07 29.31 19.54
C MET A 1 77.28 30.25 20.43
N LYS A 2 76.58 29.68 21.44
CA LYS A 2 75.91 30.31 22.60
C LYS A 2 74.75 31.29 22.33
N LEU A 3 73.64 31.29 23.08
CA LEU A 3 73.02 30.40 24.08
C LEU A 3 71.65 31.04 24.39
N SER A 4 70.63 30.20 24.62
CA SER A 4 69.62 30.31 25.69
C SER A 4 68.82 31.62 25.83
N HIS A 5 67.49 31.53 25.80
CA HIS A 5 66.62 31.74 26.98
C HIS A 5 65.28 31.02 26.74
N GLY A 6 64.94 30.11 27.65
CA GLY A 6 63.71 29.33 27.61
C GLY A 6 62.53 29.98 28.34
N THR A 7 61.35 29.57 27.88
CA THR A 7 60.10 29.23 28.62
C THR A 7 59.46 30.26 29.54
N PHE A 8 58.19 30.62 29.26
CA PHE A 8 57.05 30.04 29.99
C PHE A 8 55.72 30.17 29.20
N HIS A 9 54.81 29.25 29.50
CA HIS A 9 53.61 28.84 28.80
C HIS A 9 52.53 29.90 28.54
N TYR A 10 51.89 29.83 27.37
CA TYR A 10 50.46 30.12 27.20
C TYR A 10 49.82 29.04 26.32
N SER A 11 49.04 28.17 26.95
CA SER A 11 47.99 27.41 26.29
C SER A 11 46.92 28.38 25.78
N LEU A 12 46.49 28.25 24.53
CA LEU A 12 45.08 28.46 24.19
C LEU A 12 44.73 27.79 22.86
N ALA A 13 43.93 26.73 22.98
CA ALA A 13 42.86 26.33 22.09
C ALA A 13 43.13 26.29 20.58
N VAL A 14 43.51 25.11 20.10
CA VAL A 14 43.16 24.62 18.77
C VAL A 14 41.64 24.60 18.67
N SER A 15 41.07 25.69 18.17
CA SER A 15 39.66 25.73 17.78
C SER A 15 39.57 25.12 16.38
N CYS A 16 39.27 23.82 16.36
CA CYS A 16 38.74 23.13 15.20
C CYS A 16 37.47 23.88 14.76
N ALA A 17 37.62 24.82 13.83
CA ALA A 17 36.52 25.23 12.95
C ALA A 17 36.29 24.08 11.96
N LEU A 18 35.79 22.96 12.48
CA LEU A 18 35.02 22.01 11.69
C LEU A 18 33.80 22.81 11.25
N LEU A 19 33.89 23.29 10.01
CA LEU A 19 32.77 23.72 9.22
C LEU A 19 31.68 22.65 9.39
N CYS A 20 30.67 22.96 10.20
CA CYS A 20 29.39 22.28 10.16
C CYS A 20 28.75 22.60 8.80
N PHE A 21 29.30 22.01 7.73
CA PHE A 21 28.48 21.56 6.62
C PHE A 21 27.67 20.41 7.18
N SER A 22 26.59 20.73 7.90
CA SER A 22 25.45 19.84 7.89
C SER A 22 25.07 19.74 6.41
N PRO A 23 25.18 18.57 5.75
CA PRO A 23 24.28 18.37 4.64
C PRO A 23 22.91 18.51 5.27
N VAL A 24 22.19 19.57 4.92
CA VAL A 24 20.75 19.47 4.85
C VAL A 24 20.55 18.35 3.84
N ALA A 25 20.48 17.12 4.36
CA ALA A 25 19.84 16.05 3.63
C ALA A 25 18.48 16.64 3.33
N ALA A 26 18.23 16.89 2.05
CA ALA A 26 16.87 17.03 1.59
C ALA A 26 16.16 15.81 2.16
N ASP A 27 15.20 16.04 3.05
CA ASP A 27 14.22 15.01 3.38
C ASP A 27 13.50 14.79 2.07
N GLU A 28 14.01 13.84 1.27
CA GLU A 28 13.37 13.35 0.06
C GLU A 28 12.04 12.83 0.56
N GLY A 29 11.00 13.67 0.46
CA GLY A 29 9.73 13.52 1.16
C GLY A 29 9.30 12.06 1.19
N SER A 30 9.68 11.37 2.27
CA SER A 30 9.51 9.93 2.33
C SER A 30 8.03 9.74 2.57
N VAL A 31 7.33 9.27 1.54
CA VAL A 31 5.93 8.86 1.70
C VAL A 31 5.98 7.75 2.75
N SER A 32 5.46 8.04 3.94
CA SER A 32 5.39 7.03 5.00
C SER A 32 4.70 5.79 4.43
N PRO A 33 5.20 4.57 4.74
CA PRO A 33 4.52 3.36 4.34
C PRO A 33 3.05 3.41 4.78
N SER A 34 2.14 3.08 3.87
CA SER A 34 0.71 2.97 4.19
C SER A 34 0.51 1.84 5.18
N ILE A 35 -0.32 2.04 6.19
CA ILE A 35 -0.87 0.96 7.02
C ILE A 35 -2.31 0.69 6.59
N TRP A 36 -2.87 -0.43 7.04
CA TRP A 36 -4.31 -0.65 6.96
C TRP A 36 -5.05 0.32 7.88
N GLU A 37 -6.08 0.95 7.34
CA GLU A 37 -6.91 1.92 8.05
C GLU A 37 -8.38 1.53 7.90
N PHE A 38 -9.17 1.76 8.95
CA PHE A 38 -10.63 1.71 8.88
C PHE A 38 -11.19 3.12 8.62
N THR A 39 -12.20 3.21 7.78
CA THR A 39 -12.93 4.45 7.52
C THR A 39 -14.41 4.17 7.34
N ILE A 40 -15.25 5.15 7.66
CA ILE A 40 -16.69 5.15 7.33
C ILE A 40 -17.00 6.00 6.09
N GLU A 41 -16.02 6.73 5.56
CA GLU A 41 -16.16 7.65 4.43
C GLU A 41 -15.44 7.10 3.18
N PRO A 42 -16.07 7.13 1.99
CA PRO A 42 -17.47 7.46 1.72
C PRO A 42 -18.45 6.35 2.13
N LYS A 43 -17.92 5.18 2.51
CA LYS A 43 -18.65 4.05 3.07
C LYS A 43 -17.71 3.25 3.99
N PRO A 44 -18.25 2.47 4.93
CA PRO A 44 -17.47 1.58 5.79
C PRO A 44 -16.56 0.67 4.97
N MET A 45 -15.26 0.68 5.28
CA MET A 45 -14.26 -0.21 4.69
C MET A 45 -12.98 -0.20 5.53
N ILE A 46 -12.16 -1.23 5.36
CA ILE A 46 -10.73 -1.12 5.62
C ILE A 46 -9.99 -1.02 4.28
N TYR A 47 -8.90 -0.28 4.25
CA TYR A 47 -8.11 -0.11 3.04
C TYR A 47 -6.63 0.06 3.34
N LYS A 48 -5.80 -0.20 2.33
CA LYS A 48 -4.37 0.09 2.34
C LYS A 48 -3.89 0.43 0.93
N SER A 49 -2.97 1.38 0.82
CA SER A 49 -2.28 1.66 -0.46
C SER A 49 -1.19 0.62 -0.74
N GLY A 50 -0.91 0.39 -2.02
CA GLY A 50 0.08 -0.57 -2.48
C GLY A 50 1.47 -0.29 -1.93
N ASN A 51 2.22 -1.37 -1.69
CA ASN A 51 3.61 -1.29 -1.26
C ASN A 51 4.56 -0.90 -2.40
N VAL A 52 4.18 -1.17 -3.65
CA VAL A 52 4.92 -0.80 -4.86
C VAL A 52 4.45 0.56 -5.37
N THR A 53 3.13 0.72 -5.57
CA THR A 53 2.55 1.95 -6.09
C THR A 53 1.43 2.46 -5.19
N TYR A 54 1.57 3.68 -4.67
CA TYR A 54 0.58 4.29 -3.77
C TYR A 54 -0.82 4.46 -4.41
N GLY A 55 -0.88 4.55 -5.75
CA GLY A 55 -2.13 4.62 -6.50
C GLY A 55 -2.92 3.31 -6.53
N ASN A 56 -2.24 2.17 -6.38
CA ASN A 56 -2.89 0.88 -6.23
C ASN A 56 -3.42 0.76 -4.80
N ARG A 57 -4.60 0.19 -4.63
CA ARG A 57 -5.24 0.10 -3.31
C ARG A 57 -5.99 -1.20 -3.17
N LEU A 58 -5.99 -1.75 -1.98
CA LEU A 58 -6.85 -2.86 -1.63
C LEU A 58 -7.88 -2.39 -0.62
N PHE A 59 -9.13 -2.77 -0.84
CA PHE A 59 -10.26 -2.39 -0.01
C PHE A 59 -11.03 -3.65 0.39
N MET A 60 -11.48 -3.67 1.63
CA MET A 60 -12.35 -4.71 2.16
C MET A 60 -13.57 -4.05 2.78
N LEU A 61 -14.72 -4.29 2.18
CA LEU A 61 -15.97 -3.63 2.52
C LEU A 61 -16.89 -4.61 3.24
N PRO A 62 -17.50 -4.22 4.37
CA PRO A 62 -18.47 -5.08 5.02
C PRO A 62 -19.73 -5.20 4.15
N THR A 63 -20.34 -6.37 4.21
CA THR A 63 -21.69 -6.63 3.71
C THR A 63 -22.70 -6.51 4.86
N ASP A 64 -23.99 -6.53 4.55
CA ASP A 64 -25.05 -6.37 5.55
C ASP A 64 -25.01 -7.44 6.66
N ASP A 65 -24.55 -8.65 6.34
CA ASP A 65 -24.39 -9.77 7.29
C ASP A 65 -23.00 -9.79 7.97
N CYS A 66 -22.20 -8.74 7.80
CA CYS A 66 -20.81 -8.65 8.23
C CYS A 66 -19.88 -9.72 7.62
N GLY A 67 -20.24 -10.25 6.44
CA GLY A 67 -19.24 -10.71 5.49
C GLY A 67 -18.41 -9.55 4.93
N VAL A 68 -17.46 -9.85 4.05
CA VAL A 68 -16.54 -8.89 3.46
C VAL A 68 -16.47 -9.07 1.95
N GLN A 69 -16.57 -7.99 1.18
CA GLN A 69 -16.22 -7.95 -0.24
C GLN A 69 -14.82 -7.40 -0.39
N ILE A 70 -13.98 -8.08 -1.17
CA ILE A 70 -12.59 -7.69 -1.40
C ILE A 70 -12.48 -7.11 -2.80
N HIS A 71 -11.93 -5.90 -2.88
CA HIS A 71 -11.71 -5.19 -4.15
C HIS A 71 -10.29 -4.66 -4.22
N ALA A 72 -9.73 -4.62 -5.42
CA ALA A 72 -8.44 -4.01 -5.70
C ALA A 72 -8.56 -2.93 -6.76
N TRP A 73 -7.87 -1.83 -6.54
CA TRP A 73 -7.56 -0.83 -7.56
C TRP A 73 -6.16 -1.06 -8.07
N PHE A 74 -6.05 -1.15 -9.38
CA PHE A 74 -4.80 -1.37 -10.09
C PHE A 74 -4.67 -0.31 -11.19
N THR A 75 -3.62 0.50 -11.11
CA THR A 75 -3.40 1.62 -12.01
C THR A 75 -2.69 1.19 -13.29
N SER A 76 -2.98 1.88 -14.40
CA SER A 76 -2.34 1.67 -15.70
C SER A 76 -2.22 3.00 -16.44
N TYR A 77 -1.09 3.21 -17.12
CA TYR A 77 -0.90 4.31 -18.07
C TYR A 77 -1.40 3.95 -19.48
N ASN A 78 -1.65 2.66 -19.74
CA ASN A 78 -2.25 2.19 -20.99
C ASN A 78 -3.79 2.23 -20.94
N LYS A 79 -4.33 3.46 -20.90
CA LYS A 79 -5.77 3.73 -20.72
C LYS A 79 -6.66 3.03 -21.75
N GLU A 80 -6.26 3.05 -23.03
CA GLU A 80 -7.03 2.44 -24.12
C GLU A 80 -7.09 0.92 -24.01
N ALA A 81 -5.94 0.27 -23.78
CA ALA A 81 -5.91 -1.17 -23.61
C ALA A 81 -6.71 -1.60 -22.38
N LEU A 82 -6.58 -0.87 -21.27
CA LEU A 82 -7.33 -1.18 -20.05
C LEU A 82 -8.84 -1.03 -20.26
N LYS A 83 -9.29 0.02 -20.96
CA LYS A 83 -10.72 0.25 -21.21
C LYS A 83 -11.36 -0.87 -22.04
N ASN A 84 -10.60 -1.47 -22.96
CA ASN A 84 -11.06 -2.61 -23.77
C ASN A 84 -11.28 -3.89 -22.97
N LEU A 85 -10.80 -3.95 -21.73
CA LEU A 85 -10.94 -5.09 -20.81
C LEU A 85 -12.11 -4.94 -19.82
N GLU A 86 -12.79 -3.80 -19.80
CA GLU A 86 -13.88 -3.54 -18.84
C GLU A 86 -14.99 -4.59 -18.93
N GLY A 87 -15.44 -5.09 -17.78
CA GLY A 87 -16.50 -6.09 -17.67
C GLY A 87 -16.07 -7.52 -18.04
N GLN A 88 -14.78 -7.82 -18.02
CA GLN A 88 -14.22 -9.14 -18.34
C GLN A 88 -13.46 -9.74 -17.15
N ASP A 89 -13.40 -11.06 -17.11
CA ASP A 89 -12.46 -11.79 -16.26
C ASP A 89 -11.06 -11.70 -16.87
N ILE A 90 -10.12 -11.17 -16.10
CA ILE A 90 -8.73 -10.95 -16.52
C ILE A 90 -7.87 -11.94 -15.79
N GLU A 91 -6.96 -12.60 -16.49
CA GLU A 91 -5.92 -13.42 -15.87
C GLU A 91 -5.15 -12.54 -14.88
N MET A 92 -5.21 -12.89 -13.60
CA MET A 92 -4.57 -12.17 -12.51
C MET A 92 -4.29 -13.18 -11.39
N ASP A 93 -3.01 -13.42 -11.12
CA ASP A 93 -2.61 -14.27 -10.00
C ASP A 93 -2.72 -13.49 -8.70
N VAL A 94 -3.65 -13.92 -7.84
CA VAL A 94 -3.85 -13.35 -6.50
C VAL A 94 -3.48 -14.39 -5.47
N VAL A 95 -2.56 -14.03 -4.57
CA VAL A 95 -2.03 -14.95 -3.55
C VAL A 95 -2.04 -14.31 -2.16
N ILE A 96 -2.25 -15.12 -1.13
CA ILE A 96 -1.91 -14.78 0.25
C ILE A 96 -0.43 -15.11 0.48
N LEU A 97 0.30 -14.19 1.06
CA LEU A 97 1.70 -14.34 1.45
C LEU A 97 1.79 -14.95 2.85
N GLU A 98 2.59 -16.01 3.05
CA GLU A 98 2.87 -16.64 4.35
C GLU A 98 4.35 -17.04 4.44
N GLY A 99 5.22 -16.07 4.75
CA GLY A 99 6.67 -16.31 4.80
C GLY A 99 7.24 -16.68 3.43
N GLU A 100 7.80 -17.89 3.30
CA GLU A 100 8.33 -18.42 2.02
C GLU A 100 7.25 -19.15 1.18
N ASN A 101 6.05 -19.36 1.74
CA ASN A 101 4.96 -20.04 1.05
C ASN A 101 3.89 -19.03 0.62
N ASN A 102 3.45 -19.14 -0.63
CA ASN A 102 2.33 -18.36 -1.16
C ASN A 102 1.13 -19.27 -1.40
N TYR A 103 -0.05 -18.83 -1.01
CA TYR A 103 -1.29 -19.58 -1.18
C TYR A 103 -2.14 -18.94 -2.27
N PRO A 104 -2.43 -19.66 -3.37
CA PRO A 104 -3.27 -19.12 -4.43
C PRO A 104 -4.70 -18.91 -3.93
N LEU A 105 -5.24 -17.71 -4.17
CA LEU A 105 -6.64 -17.38 -3.95
C LEU A 105 -7.43 -17.52 -5.26
N MET A 106 -6.89 -16.97 -6.34
CA MET A 106 -7.46 -17.02 -7.68
C MET A 106 -6.38 -16.72 -8.72
N ASN A 107 -6.65 -17.09 -9.96
CA ASN A 107 -5.83 -16.82 -11.14
C ASN A 107 -6.58 -15.98 -12.20
N GLU A 108 -7.82 -15.60 -11.91
CA GLU A 108 -8.62 -14.68 -12.71
C GLU A 108 -9.34 -13.71 -11.77
N ALA A 109 -9.39 -12.43 -12.14
CA ALA A 109 -10.10 -11.39 -11.40
C ALA A 109 -11.04 -10.63 -12.33
N TYR A 110 -12.29 -10.46 -11.89
CA TYR A 110 -13.29 -9.73 -12.66
C TYR A 110 -13.03 -8.22 -12.61
N LEU A 111 -12.76 -7.62 -13.77
CA LEU A 111 -12.60 -6.17 -13.92
C LEU A 111 -13.98 -5.50 -13.98
N GLU A 112 -14.45 -4.96 -12.86
CA GLU A 112 -15.78 -4.39 -12.73
C GLU A 112 -15.97 -3.12 -13.58
N TYR A 113 -15.00 -2.22 -13.51
CA TYR A 113 -15.02 -0.95 -14.24
C TYR A 113 -13.62 -0.33 -14.31
N VAL A 114 -13.41 0.55 -15.29
CA VAL A 114 -12.22 1.39 -15.46
C VAL A 114 -12.60 2.85 -15.19
N LEU A 115 -11.89 3.47 -14.25
CA LEU A 115 -12.00 4.91 -13.97
C LEU A 115 -10.90 5.68 -14.70
N ASP A 116 -11.30 6.76 -15.36
CA ASP A 116 -10.40 7.78 -15.90
C ASP A 116 -10.45 9.02 -15.01
N PRO A 117 -9.59 9.11 -13.99
CA PRO A 117 -9.62 10.24 -13.08
C PRO A 117 -9.22 11.54 -13.79
N SER A 118 -9.90 12.63 -13.42
CA SER A 118 -9.59 14.00 -13.84
C SER A 118 -9.62 14.95 -12.64
N PHE A 119 -8.84 16.02 -12.71
CA PHE A 119 -8.80 17.09 -11.71
C PHE A 119 -9.13 18.42 -12.37
N GLY A 120 -10.39 18.85 -12.26
CA GLY A 120 -10.91 19.95 -13.07
C GLY A 120 -10.89 19.56 -14.55
N ASP A 121 -10.22 20.37 -15.37
CA ASP A 121 -10.06 20.12 -16.81
C ASP A 121 -8.79 19.30 -17.14
N LEU A 122 -8.04 18.84 -16.12
CA LEU A 122 -6.83 18.03 -16.31
C LEU A 122 -7.17 16.54 -16.28
N ASP A 123 -7.11 15.91 -17.45
CA ASP A 123 -7.13 14.45 -17.54
C ASP A 123 -5.84 13.87 -16.98
N LEU A 124 -5.95 12.97 -16.01
CA LEU A 124 -4.78 12.27 -15.50
C LEU A 124 -4.28 11.25 -16.53
N LEU A 125 -2.96 11.04 -16.51
CA LEU A 125 -2.24 10.18 -17.47
C LEU A 125 -2.45 8.68 -17.22
N PHE A 126 -3.16 8.32 -16.16
CA PHE A 126 -3.44 6.94 -15.79
C PHE A 126 -4.95 6.71 -15.68
N SER A 127 -5.33 5.44 -15.80
CA SER A 127 -6.65 4.91 -15.48
C SER A 127 -6.53 3.96 -14.28
N ILE A 128 -7.64 3.71 -13.60
CA ILE A 128 -7.73 2.79 -12.47
C ILE A 128 -8.68 1.65 -12.85
N ALA A 129 -8.17 0.42 -12.87
CA ALA A 129 -9.00 -0.77 -12.92
C ALA A 129 -9.51 -1.13 -11.53
N SER A 130 -10.83 -1.31 -11.40
CA SER A 130 -11.45 -1.83 -10.19
C SER A 130 -11.77 -3.31 -10.34
N PHE A 131 -11.02 -4.15 -9.63
CA PHE A 131 -11.22 -5.60 -9.61
C PHE A 131 -12.07 -6.02 -8.41
N ARG A 132 -12.92 -7.02 -8.63
CA ARG A 132 -13.58 -7.78 -7.56
C ARG A 132 -12.81 -9.07 -7.32
N LEU A 133 -12.28 -9.23 -6.10
CA LEU A 133 -11.48 -10.38 -5.67
C LEU A 133 -12.30 -11.38 -4.82
N GLY A 134 -13.63 -11.26 -4.84
CA GLY A 134 -14.53 -12.18 -4.14
C GLY A 134 -14.94 -11.74 -2.75
N ASN A 135 -15.60 -12.67 -2.05
CA ASN A 135 -16.32 -12.39 -0.81
C ASN A 135 -15.97 -13.41 0.29
N LEU A 136 -15.95 -12.94 1.53
CA LEU A 136 -15.90 -13.77 2.73
C LEU A 136 -17.24 -13.68 3.46
N ASN A 137 -17.70 -14.80 4.00
CA ASN A 137 -18.97 -14.84 4.76
C ASN A 137 -18.85 -14.20 6.15
N SER A 138 -17.64 -13.87 6.60
CA SER A 138 -17.41 -13.22 7.89
C SER A 138 -16.14 -12.38 7.86
N ALA A 139 -16.21 -11.16 8.37
CA ALA A 139 -15.04 -10.32 8.62
C ALA A 139 -14.07 -10.94 9.63
N GLU A 140 -14.52 -11.85 10.52
CA GLU A 140 -13.63 -12.57 11.44
C GLU A 140 -12.65 -13.49 10.71
N THR A 141 -12.99 -13.94 9.49
CA THR A 141 -12.07 -14.74 8.65
C THR A 141 -10.78 -13.97 8.33
N LEU A 142 -10.82 -12.64 8.26
CA LEU A 142 -9.63 -11.82 8.05
C LEU A 142 -8.64 -11.94 9.22
N LEU A 143 -9.12 -11.99 10.46
CA LEU A 143 -8.25 -12.21 11.64
C LEU A 143 -7.62 -13.60 11.61
N ASN A 144 -8.38 -14.61 11.17
CA ASN A 144 -7.87 -15.97 11.03
C ASN A 144 -6.73 -16.07 10.01
N TRP A 145 -6.71 -15.25 8.96
CA TRP A 145 -5.59 -15.24 8.02
C TRP A 145 -4.29 -14.87 8.73
N GLU A 146 -4.29 -13.78 9.50
CA GLU A 146 -3.11 -13.35 10.26
C GLU A 146 -2.73 -14.37 11.35
N ASP A 147 -3.71 -14.96 12.03
CA ASP A 147 -3.47 -16.02 13.04
C ASP A 147 -2.87 -17.30 12.43
N LEU A 148 -3.16 -17.57 11.16
CA LEU A 148 -2.57 -18.66 10.37
C LEU A 148 -1.21 -18.29 9.75
N GLY A 149 -0.69 -17.09 10.03
CA GLY A 149 0.64 -16.67 9.59
C GLY A 149 0.67 -15.83 8.32
N ALA A 150 -0.49 -15.47 7.76
CA ALA A 150 -0.54 -14.60 6.58
C ALA A 150 0.09 -13.23 6.89
N THR A 151 0.93 -12.75 5.99
CA THR A 151 1.67 -11.49 6.12
C THR A 151 1.25 -10.45 5.10
N GLY A 152 0.46 -10.83 4.09
CA GLY A 152 0.04 -9.93 3.03
C GLY A 152 -0.77 -10.59 1.93
N LEU A 153 -1.15 -9.77 0.95
CA LEU A 153 -1.74 -10.17 -0.32
C LEU A 153 -0.86 -9.66 -1.45
N GLN A 154 -0.74 -10.43 -2.54
CA GLN A 154 -0.09 -9.99 -3.77
C GLN A 154 -1.02 -10.25 -4.95
N MET A 155 -1.03 -9.31 -5.90
CA MET A 155 -1.74 -9.42 -7.16
C MET A 155 -0.74 -9.22 -8.30
N THR A 156 -0.75 -10.14 -9.27
CA THR A 156 0.17 -10.17 -10.40
C THR A 156 -0.61 -10.27 -11.71
N ALA A 157 -0.42 -9.30 -12.61
CA ALA A 157 -0.85 -9.36 -13.99
C ALA A 157 0.06 -10.26 -14.84
N PRO A 158 -0.44 -10.85 -15.94
CA PRO A 158 0.30 -11.77 -16.79
C PRO A 158 1.41 -11.08 -17.58
N SER A 159 1.26 -9.78 -17.86
CA SER A 159 2.24 -8.97 -18.58
C SER A 159 2.16 -7.50 -18.17
N ASP A 160 3.19 -6.74 -18.57
CA ASP A 160 3.28 -5.29 -18.41
C ASP A 160 2.66 -4.51 -19.58
N GLU A 161 2.09 -5.19 -20.58
CA GLU A 161 1.54 -4.54 -21.78
C GLU A 161 0.31 -3.67 -21.45
N VAL A 162 -0.53 -4.14 -20.53
CA VAL A 162 -1.71 -3.41 -20.05
C VAL A 162 -1.44 -2.75 -18.71
N PHE A 163 -0.68 -3.41 -17.84
CA PHE A 163 -0.41 -2.93 -16.49
C PHE A 163 1.08 -2.65 -16.31
N ASP A 164 1.49 -1.40 -16.51
CA ASP A 164 2.92 -1.01 -16.53
C ASP A 164 3.67 -1.41 -15.25
N VAL A 165 2.96 -1.53 -14.13
CA VAL A 165 3.45 -2.13 -12.88
C VAL A 165 2.64 -3.41 -12.63
N PRO A 166 3.07 -4.57 -13.17
CA PRO A 166 2.23 -5.77 -13.20
C PRO A 166 2.16 -6.49 -11.87
N VAL A 167 2.90 -6.06 -10.84
CA VAL A 167 2.91 -6.70 -9.51
C VAL A 167 2.66 -5.65 -8.43
N GLU A 168 1.70 -5.93 -7.55
CA GLU A 168 1.46 -5.14 -6.35
C GLU A 168 1.31 -6.05 -5.13
N SER A 169 1.70 -5.54 -3.96
CA SER A 169 1.48 -6.23 -2.69
C SER A 169 0.92 -5.30 -1.62
N TRP A 170 0.20 -5.87 -0.68
CA TRP A 170 -0.32 -5.22 0.51
C TRP A 170 0.03 -6.08 1.72
N ASP A 171 1.09 -5.69 2.43
CA ASP A 171 1.42 -6.32 3.72
C ASP A 171 0.32 -6.06 4.77
N PHE A 172 0.32 -6.84 5.83
CA PHE A 172 -0.64 -6.76 6.92
C PHE A 172 -0.23 -5.79 8.05
N SER A 173 0.64 -4.82 7.77
CA SER A 173 0.95 -3.74 8.72
C SER A 173 -0.32 -2.94 9.06
N GLY A 174 -0.71 -2.95 10.35
CA GLY A 174 -1.94 -2.31 10.83
C GLY A 174 -3.23 -3.10 10.56
N PHE A 175 -3.14 -4.32 10.00
CA PHE A 175 -4.32 -5.07 9.55
C PHE A 175 -5.27 -5.45 10.67
N ARG A 176 -4.79 -6.16 11.70
CA ARG A 176 -5.62 -6.57 12.85
C ARG A 176 -6.36 -5.41 13.52
N PRO A 177 -5.73 -4.27 13.87
CA PRO A 177 -6.47 -3.11 14.39
C PRO A 177 -7.60 -2.65 13.47
N ALA A 178 -7.33 -2.50 12.17
CA ALA A 178 -8.35 -2.07 11.20
C ALA A 178 -9.51 -3.07 11.12
N VAL A 179 -9.23 -4.38 11.08
CA VAL A 179 -10.26 -5.43 11.09
C VAL A 179 -11.07 -5.42 12.39
N GLN A 180 -10.45 -5.16 13.54
CA GLN A 180 -11.16 -5.04 14.82
C GLN A 180 -12.10 -3.83 14.85
N GLU A 181 -11.71 -2.71 14.25
CA GLU A 181 -12.58 -1.54 14.09
C GLU A 181 -13.76 -1.86 13.16
N LEU A 182 -13.51 -2.53 12.03
CA LEU A 182 -14.55 -3.00 11.11
C LEU A 182 -15.58 -3.91 11.82
N LEU A 183 -15.10 -4.89 12.61
CA LEU A 183 -15.95 -5.80 13.38
C LEU A 183 -16.76 -5.06 14.45
N THR A 184 -16.16 -4.07 15.09
CA THR A 184 -16.85 -3.21 16.07
C THR A 184 -17.97 -2.41 15.41
N TRP A 185 -17.69 -1.86 14.22
CA TRP A 185 -18.68 -1.17 13.41
C TRP A 185 -19.82 -2.10 12.98
N CYS A 186 -19.54 -3.30 12.46
CA CYS A 186 -20.57 -4.28 12.11
C CYS A 186 -21.53 -4.57 13.28
N LYS A 187 -20.97 -4.90 14.45
CA LYS A 187 -21.76 -5.25 15.65
C LYS A 187 -22.69 -4.11 16.09
N SER A 188 -22.28 -2.87 15.86
CA SER A 188 -23.05 -1.68 16.23
C SER A 188 -24.16 -1.36 15.23
N ASN A 189 -24.09 -1.88 14.00
CA ASN A 189 -25.00 -1.55 12.90
C ASN A 189 -25.86 -2.73 12.42
N GLN A 190 -25.73 -3.91 13.01
CA GLN A 190 -26.61 -5.07 12.82
C GLN A 190 -27.84 -5.07 13.76
N ALA A 191 -28.10 -3.97 14.46
CA ALA A 191 -29.16 -3.83 15.46
C ALA A 191 -30.51 -3.37 14.88
#